data_AF-A0A6C0JVH7-F1
#
_entry.id   AF-A0A6C0JVH7-F1
#
_cell.length_a   1.000
_cell.length_b   1.000
_cell.length_c   1.000
_cell.angle_alpha   90.00
_cell.angle_beta   90.00
_cell.angle_gamma   90.00
#
_symmetry.space_group_name_H-M   'P 1'
#
loop_
_entity.id
_entity.type
_entity.pdbx_description
1 polymer ?
#
loop_
_entity_poly.entity_id
_entity_poly.type
_entity_poly.pdbx_seq_one_letter_code
_entity_poly.pdbx_strand_id
1 'polypeptide(L)'
;MLRCAACKNKKTTSPCTNPVLKGLMFCGTHARTKSPRLWTVVNEAVPKIIQIQKVWRGYRVRSVLKLAGPGVLNRKICHNDEELVTLDDRYSVSPLDYFAFEENKKVYWFDITSLLEITRSNLYPENPYTRERLDISTRKRLRELCNRRYIRPPEVIYKDFSIPRMAEATDAYWMTICQILHEHGFEDMRPEFYLTLNRTQTFVLNQLIAKDLQAWAAERINKPYCKRKQFARWFYENIGEYMAGASSQLMLYFTGQSSLFVLKEYPDPYAMCFILVSALCRL
;
A
#
# COMPACT_ATOMS: atom_id res chain seq x y z
N MET A 1 -29.36 -7.70 8.13
CA MET A 1 -30.74 -7.22 7.88
C MET A 1 -30.81 -5.74 8.24
N LEU A 2 -31.27 -4.88 7.32
CA LEU A 2 -31.34 -3.43 7.53
C LEU A 2 -32.41 -3.08 8.58
N ARG A 3 -32.09 -2.14 9.49
CA ARG A 3 -32.95 -1.72 10.61
C ARG A 3 -33.63 -0.37 10.33
N CYS A 4 -34.84 -0.20 10.85
CA CYS A 4 -35.62 1.02 10.70
C CYS A 4 -34.86 2.28 11.16
N ALA A 5 -34.88 3.34 10.34
CA ALA A 5 -34.18 4.59 10.63
C ALA A 5 -34.80 5.46 11.74
N ALA A 6 -35.97 5.08 12.27
CA ALA A 6 -36.69 5.83 13.30
C ALA A 6 -36.29 5.40 14.72
N CYS A 7 -36.59 6.25 15.70
CA CYS A 7 -36.59 5.88 17.11
C CYS A 7 -37.67 4.82 17.39
N LYS A 8 -37.54 4.08 18.48
CA LYS A 8 -38.57 3.09 18.90
C LYS A 8 -39.94 3.73 19.08
N ASN A 9 -40.00 4.98 19.57
CA ASN A 9 -41.20 5.80 19.67
C ASN A 9 -40.83 7.29 19.71
N LYS A 10 -41.83 8.20 19.78
CA LYS A 10 -41.60 9.66 19.80
C LYS A 10 -40.85 10.17 21.04
N LYS A 11 -40.89 9.46 22.17
CA LYS A 11 -40.32 9.90 23.46
C LYS A 11 -38.89 9.38 23.71
N THR A 12 -38.54 8.24 23.13
CA THR A 12 -37.26 7.57 23.34
C THR A 12 -36.18 8.01 22.36
N THR A 13 -34.92 7.87 22.77
CA THR A 13 -33.72 8.06 21.93
C THR A 13 -33.14 6.75 21.41
N SER A 14 -33.72 5.61 21.80
CA SER A 14 -33.31 4.28 21.35
C SER A 14 -33.73 4.01 19.89
N PRO A 15 -32.90 3.35 19.07
CA PRO A 15 -33.26 3.01 17.69
C PRO A 15 -34.38 1.96 17.65
N CYS A 16 -35.20 2.00 16.59
CA CYS A 16 -36.18 0.95 16.32
C CYS A 16 -35.47 -0.34 15.88
N THR A 17 -35.86 -1.47 16.46
CA THR A 17 -35.27 -2.79 16.16
C THR A 17 -35.94 -3.51 14.99
N ASN A 18 -37.08 -2.99 14.50
CA ASN A 18 -37.85 -3.66 13.46
C ASN A 18 -37.12 -3.59 12.11
N PRO A 19 -37.25 -4.64 11.28
CA PRO A 19 -36.68 -4.65 9.95
C PRO A 19 -37.35 -3.60 9.06
N VAL A 20 -36.56 -3.09 8.13
CA VAL A 20 -37.01 -2.13 7.12
C VAL A 20 -37.84 -2.85 6.06
N LEU A 21 -38.88 -2.19 5.54
CA LEU A 21 -39.60 -2.68 4.36
C LEU A 21 -38.69 -2.63 3.13
N LYS A 22 -38.82 -3.60 2.22
CA LYS A 22 -37.99 -3.67 1.01
C LYS A 22 -38.08 -2.36 0.22
N GLY A 23 -36.91 -1.73 -0.03
CA GLY A 23 -36.82 -0.47 -0.78
C GLY A 23 -37.20 0.80 0.00
N LEU A 24 -37.53 0.71 1.29
CA LEU A 24 -37.87 1.87 2.13
C LEU A 24 -36.79 2.11 3.20
N MET A 25 -36.96 3.17 4.01
CA MET A 25 -36.11 3.47 5.17
C MET A 25 -36.74 3.06 6.52
N PHE A 26 -38.03 2.77 6.52
CA PHE A 26 -38.82 2.54 7.73
C PHE A 26 -39.42 1.13 7.77
N CYS A 27 -39.70 0.65 8.99
CA CYS A 27 -40.55 -0.52 9.18
C CYS A 27 -42.01 -0.17 8.88
N GLY A 28 -42.89 -1.18 8.75
CA GLY A 28 -44.30 -0.95 8.41
C GLY A 28 -45.03 0.02 9.33
N THR A 29 -44.71 0.03 10.63
CA THR A 29 -45.32 0.96 11.60
C THR A 29 -44.86 2.40 11.39
N HIS A 30 -43.55 2.63 11.22
CA HIS A 30 -43.00 3.96 11.04
C HIS A 30 -43.24 4.53 9.65
N ALA A 31 -43.38 3.68 8.63
CA ALA A 31 -43.77 4.10 7.28
C ALA A 31 -45.19 4.69 7.22
N ARG A 32 -46.09 4.22 8.08
CA ARG A 32 -47.48 4.74 8.21
C ARG A 32 -47.60 5.93 9.16
N THR A 33 -46.52 6.29 9.85
CA THR A 33 -46.53 7.43 10.78
C THR A 33 -46.29 8.71 9.99
N LYS A 34 -47.13 9.74 10.19
CA LYS A 34 -47.01 11.02 9.46
C LYS A 34 -45.64 11.71 9.65
N SER A 35 -45.06 11.60 10.85
CA SER A 35 -43.77 12.22 11.20
C SER A 35 -42.96 11.31 12.14
N PRO A 36 -42.28 10.27 11.61
CA PRO A 36 -41.43 9.41 12.41
C PRO A 36 -40.20 10.20 12.90
N ARG A 37 -39.91 10.13 14.21
CA ARG A 37 -38.73 10.75 14.80
C ARG A 37 -37.49 9.97 14.39
N LEU A 38 -36.62 10.56 13.57
CA LEU A 38 -35.39 9.90 13.09
C LEU A 38 -34.40 9.66 14.23
N TRP A 39 -33.82 8.46 14.27
CA TRP A 39 -32.81 8.14 15.28
C TRP A 39 -31.52 8.93 15.06
N THR A 40 -31.15 9.21 13.81
CA THR A 40 -29.96 9.98 13.45
C THR A 40 -29.98 11.42 13.94
N VAL A 41 -31.17 12.00 14.12
CA VAL A 41 -31.35 13.39 14.61
C VAL A 41 -31.17 13.47 16.13
N VAL A 42 -31.54 12.42 16.86
CA VAL A 42 -31.48 12.39 18.33
C VAL A 42 -30.22 11.75 18.87
N ASN A 43 -29.52 10.98 18.03
CA ASN A 43 -28.29 10.33 18.41
C ASN A 43 -27.13 11.34 18.36
N GLU A 44 -26.72 11.83 19.52
CA GLU A 44 -25.60 12.75 19.68
C GLU A 44 -24.25 12.20 19.19
N ALA A 45 -24.14 10.88 19.01
CA ALA A 45 -22.94 10.29 18.40
C ALA A 45 -22.83 10.62 16.92
N VAL A 46 -23.95 10.82 16.19
CA VAL A 46 -23.93 11.03 14.74
C VAL A 46 -23.18 12.32 14.35
N PRO A 47 -23.48 13.50 14.93
CA PRO A 47 -22.70 14.72 14.65
C PRO A 47 -21.21 14.58 14.98
N LYS A 48 -20.88 13.92 16.11
CA LYS A 48 -19.49 13.68 16.53
C LYS A 48 -18.75 12.77 15.53
N ILE A 49 -19.41 11.71 15.06
CA ILE A 49 -18.89 10.82 14.00
C ILE A 49 -18.63 11.62 12.72
N ILE A 50 -19.56 12.49 12.30
CA ILE A 50 -19.40 13.34 11.11
C ILE A 50 -18.17 14.27 11.27
N GLN A 51 -17.97 14.86 12.45
CA GLN A 51 -16.78 15.69 12.72
C GLN A 51 -15.48 14.89 12.62
N ILE A 52 -15.43 13.69 13.24
CA ILE A 52 -14.27 12.78 13.14
C ILE A 52 -13.98 12.43 11.67
N GLN A 53 -15.02 12.09 10.90
CA GLN A 53 -14.89 11.80 9.48
C GLN A 53 -14.36 13.00 8.68
N LYS A 54 -14.82 14.22 8.97
CA LYS A 54 -14.35 15.44 8.33
C LYS A 54 -12.86 15.67 8.61
N VAL A 55 -12.44 15.57 9.86
CA VAL A 55 -11.03 15.71 10.26
C VAL A 55 -10.17 14.66 9.58
N TRP A 56 -10.61 13.40 9.59
CA TRP A 56 -9.91 12.28 8.97
C TRP A 56 -9.75 12.45 7.45
N ARG A 57 -10.81 12.84 6.74
CA ARG A 57 -10.76 13.09 5.29
C ARG A 57 -9.75 14.19 4.96
N GLY A 58 -9.77 15.28 5.72
CA GLY A 58 -8.83 16.39 5.56
C GLY A 58 -7.38 15.98 5.86
N TYR A 59 -7.16 15.24 6.95
CA TYR A 59 -5.85 14.70 7.30
C TYR A 59 -5.29 13.83 6.17
N ARG A 60 -6.09 12.90 5.63
CA ARG A 60 -5.66 12.01 4.55
C ARG A 60 -5.17 12.79 3.33
N VAL A 61 -5.94 13.77 2.86
CA VAL A 61 -5.56 14.60 1.70
C VAL A 61 -4.29 15.39 1.99
N ARG A 62 -4.22 16.12 3.11
CA ARG A 62 -3.02 16.90 3.47
C ARG A 62 -1.79 16.03 3.64
N SER A 63 -1.95 14.80 4.13
CA SER A 63 -0.85 13.87 4.31
C SER A 63 -0.28 13.38 2.96
N VAL A 64 -1.14 13.18 1.96
CA VAL A 64 -0.75 12.83 0.59
C VAL A 64 -0.03 14.02 -0.06
N LEU A 65 -0.60 15.23 0.03
CA LEU A 65 0.03 16.44 -0.51
C LEU A 65 1.40 16.72 0.13
N LYS A 66 1.54 16.47 1.45
CA LYS A 66 2.83 16.59 2.14
C LYS A 66 3.86 15.61 1.60
N LEU A 67 3.46 14.37 1.32
CA LEU A 67 4.35 13.36 0.73
C LEU A 67 4.67 13.65 -0.73
N ALA A 68 3.75 14.24 -1.49
CA ALA A 68 3.94 14.63 -2.88
C ALA A 68 5.13 15.60 -3.04
N GLY A 69 5.31 16.52 -2.10
CA GLY A 69 6.52 17.35 -1.99
C GLY A 69 6.33 18.80 -2.45
N PRO A 70 7.44 19.53 -2.67
CA PRO A 70 7.39 20.93 -3.09
C PRO A 70 6.65 21.07 -4.41
N GLY A 71 6.03 22.22 -4.65
CA GLY A 71 5.35 22.50 -5.92
C GLY A 71 3.98 21.84 -6.09
N VAL A 72 3.55 20.96 -5.17
CA VAL A 72 2.26 20.24 -5.23
C VAL A 72 1.03 21.16 -5.38
N LEU A 73 1.05 22.33 -4.73
CA LEU A 73 0.02 23.37 -4.82
C LEU A 73 0.51 24.69 -5.44
N ASN A 74 1.78 24.76 -5.81
CA ASN A 74 2.38 25.94 -6.43
C ASN A 74 3.37 25.52 -7.52
N ARG A 75 2.85 25.21 -8.71
CA ARG A 75 3.63 24.71 -9.85
C ARG A 75 4.67 25.69 -10.39
N LYS A 76 4.58 26.97 -10.04
CA LYS A 76 5.51 28.01 -10.52
C LYS A 76 6.94 27.81 -10.05
N ILE A 77 7.16 27.04 -8.97
CA ILE A 77 8.51 26.77 -8.45
C ILE A 77 9.16 25.56 -9.14
N CYS A 78 8.40 24.80 -9.93
CA CYS A 78 8.90 23.65 -10.67
C CYS A 78 9.87 24.08 -11.77
N HIS A 79 10.95 23.32 -11.96
CA HIS A 79 11.97 23.58 -12.96
C HIS A 79 11.55 23.10 -14.36
N ASN A 80 10.95 21.91 -14.46
CA ASN A 80 10.39 21.40 -15.71
C ASN A 80 8.95 21.89 -15.91
N ASP A 81 8.57 22.17 -17.16
CA ASP A 81 7.23 22.66 -17.52
C ASP A 81 6.26 21.51 -17.87
N GLU A 82 6.77 20.41 -18.43
CA GLU A 82 5.98 19.27 -18.92
C GLU A 82 6.35 17.97 -18.19
N GLU A 83 5.39 17.05 -18.14
CA GLU A 83 5.54 15.67 -17.66
C GLU A 83 6.37 14.83 -18.65
N LEU A 84 7.24 13.97 -18.14
CA LEU A 84 8.23 13.26 -18.96
C LEU A 84 7.60 12.30 -19.99
N VAL A 85 6.52 11.61 -19.64
CA VAL A 85 5.92 10.53 -20.43
C VAL A 85 4.69 11.03 -21.18
N THR A 86 3.80 11.74 -20.50
CA THR A 86 2.53 12.19 -21.10
C THR A 86 2.65 13.52 -21.83
N LEU A 87 3.74 14.27 -21.60
CA LEU A 87 3.92 15.64 -22.09
C LEU A 87 2.84 16.60 -21.58
N ASP A 88 2.16 16.22 -20.50
CA ASP A 88 1.16 17.05 -19.86
C ASP A 88 1.80 18.29 -19.24
N ASP A 89 1.19 19.45 -19.44
CA ASP A 89 1.60 20.68 -18.75
C ASP A 89 1.46 20.54 -17.22
N ARG A 90 2.38 21.15 -16.47
CA ARG A 90 2.39 21.09 -15.00
C ARG A 90 1.10 21.51 -14.30
N TYR A 91 0.25 22.30 -14.94
CA TYR A 91 -1.04 22.73 -14.40
C TYR A 91 -2.19 21.74 -14.68
N SER A 92 -2.04 20.81 -15.63
CA SER A 92 -3.06 19.79 -15.92
C SER A 92 -2.99 18.60 -14.96
N VAL A 93 -1.81 18.28 -14.42
CA VAL A 93 -1.62 17.13 -13.52
C VAL A 93 -2.20 17.39 -12.13
N SER A 94 -3.15 16.52 -11.76
CA SER A 94 -3.81 16.46 -10.45
C SER A 94 -2.78 16.50 -9.29
N PRO A 95 -3.01 17.30 -8.24
CA PRO A 95 -2.17 17.30 -7.04
C PRO A 95 -2.08 15.93 -6.34
N LEU A 96 -3.03 15.01 -6.61
CA LEU A 96 -3.03 13.66 -6.04
C LEU A 96 -2.18 12.67 -6.84
N ASP A 97 -1.85 13.00 -8.08
CA ASP A 97 -1.04 12.19 -8.99
C ASP A 97 0.37 12.78 -9.18
N TYR A 98 0.68 13.84 -8.43
CA TYR A 98 1.94 14.55 -8.47
C TYR A 98 2.97 14.00 -7.49
N PHE A 99 4.24 13.99 -7.91
CA PHE A 99 5.38 13.85 -7.01
C PHE A 99 6.53 14.76 -7.44
N ALA A 100 7.23 15.34 -6.47
CA ALA A 100 8.39 16.16 -6.72
C ALA A 100 9.41 16.07 -5.60
N PHE A 101 10.65 16.38 -5.93
CA PHE A 101 11.76 16.50 -5.00
C PHE A 101 12.66 17.67 -5.42
N GLU A 102 13.45 18.15 -4.47
CA GLU A 102 14.45 19.18 -4.73
C GLU A 102 15.80 18.51 -4.98
N GLU A 103 16.47 18.92 -6.04
CA GLU A 103 17.81 18.47 -6.39
C GLU A 103 18.56 19.68 -6.96
N ASN A 104 19.79 19.92 -6.50
CA ASN A 104 20.60 21.04 -6.96
C ASN A 104 19.86 22.40 -6.92
N LYS A 105 19.10 22.66 -5.85
CA LYS A 105 18.25 23.86 -5.64
C LYS A 105 17.13 24.05 -6.66
N LYS A 106 16.76 23.00 -7.39
CA LYS A 106 15.69 22.99 -8.39
C LYS A 106 14.64 21.97 -7.99
N VAL A 107 13.37 22.31 -8.17
CA VAL A 107 12.26 21.39 -7.90
C VAL A 107 11.91 20.66 -9.19
N TYR A 108 12.17 19.36 -9.25
CA TYR A 108 11.75 18.49 -10.35
C TYR A 108 10.47 17.79 -10.01
N TRP A 109 9.52 17.77 -10.94
CA TRP A 109 8.22 17.15 -10.74
C TRP A 109 7.86 16.15 -11.82
N PHE A 110 6.99 15.21 -11.44
CA PHE A 110 6.59 14.07 -12.25
C PHE A 110 5.14 13.69 -11.95
N ASP A 111 4.48 13.04 -12.90
CA ASP A 111 3.38 12.15 -12.57
C ASP A 111 3.95 10.97 -11.75
N ILE A 112 3.31 10.65 -10.63
CA ILE A 112 3.76 9.62 -9.72
C ILE A 112 3.81 8.24 -10.39
N THR A 113 2.90 7.97 -11.32
CA THR A 113 2.84 6.72 -12.08
C THR A 113 4.01 6.62 -13.04
N SER A 114 4.30 7.70 -13.77
CA SER A 114 5.46 7.80 -14.67
C SER A 114 6.75 7.58 -13.90
N LEU A 115 6.94 8.29 -12.78
CA LEU A 115 8.15 8.14 -11.97
C LEU A 115 8.27 6.74 -11.36
N LEU A 116 7.18 6.16 -10.84
CA LEU A 116 7.19 4.79 -10.31
C LEU A 116 7.61 3.80 -11.41
N GLU A 117 7.07 3.96 -12.61
CA GLU A 117 7.36 3.11 -13.76
C GLU A 117 8.84 3.19 -14.16
N ILE A 118 9.44 4.38 -14.13
CA ILE A 118 10.86 4.57 -14.45
C ILE A 118 11.77 4.02 -13.35
N THR A 119 11.36 4.18 -12.09
CA THR A 119 12.18 3.78 -10.94
C THR A 119 12.08 2.28 -10.62
N ARG A 120 11.07 1.56 -11.13
CA ARG A 120 10.83 0.14 -10.76
C ARG A 120 11.88 -0.84 -11.27
N SER A 121 12.59 -0.50 -12.34
CA SER A 121 13.55 -1.39 -13.03
C SER A 121 15.00 -1.11 -12.67
N ASN A 122 15.27 -0.07 -11.87
CA ASN A 122 16.63 0.33 -11.50
C ASN A 122 16.85 0.15 -9.99
N LEU A 123 17.90 -0.58 -9.61
CA LEU A 123 18.27 -0.79 -8.21
C LEU A 123 18.67 0.54 -7.51
N TYR A 124 19.25 1.46 -8.29
CA TYR A 124 19.59 2.81 -7.85
C TYR A 124 18.78 3.81 -8.66
N PRO A 125 17.50 4.03 -8.33
CA PRO A 125 16.66 4.95 -9.09
C PRO A 125 17.31 6.31 -9.26
N GLU A 126 17.23 6.85 -10.47
CA GLU A 126 17.83 8.13 -10.85
C GLU A 126 16.73 9.11 -11.23
N ASN A 127 17.03 10.40 -11.09
CA ASN A 127 16.23 11.47 -11.67
C ASN A 127 16.32 11.38 -13.21
N PRO A 128 15.19 11.24 -13.94
CA PRO A 128 15.19 11.12 -15.40
C PRO A 128 15.84 12.30 -16.14
N TYR A 129 15.84 13.50 -15.55
CA TYR A 129 16.41 14.70 -16.17
C TYR A 129 17.93 14.85 -15.95
N THR A 130 18.42 14.55 -14.75
CA THR A 130 19.81 14.80 -14.36
C THR A 130 20.68 13.55 -14.29
N ARG A 131 20.05 12.36 -14.25
CA ARG A 131 20.70 11.05 -14.01
C ARG A 131 21.39 10.95 -12.64
N GLU A 132 21.14 11.89 -11.74
CA GLU A 132 21.60 11.79 -10.36
C GLU A 132 20.75 10.75 -9.60
N ARG A 133 21.39 10.02 -8.70
CA ARG A 133 20.71 9.01 -7.88
C ARG A 133 19.76 9.68 -6.89
N LEU A 134 18.53 9.19 -6.82
CA LEU A 134 17.56 9.64 -5.84
C LEU A 134 18.03 9.28 -4.42
N ASP A 135 17.99 10.26 -3.53
CA ASP A 135 18.30 10.06 -2.12
C ASP A 135 17.33 9.05 -1.45
N ILE A 136 17.81 8.41 -0.39
CA ILE A 136 17.03 7.41 0.36
C ILE A 136 15.70 8.02 0.85
N SER A 137 15.70 9.29 1.27
CA SER A 137 14.50 10.01 1.70
C SER A 137 13.46 10.13 0.59
N THR A 138 13.84 10.53 -0.63
CA THR A 138 12.91 10.65 -1.75
C THR A 138 12.39 9.28 -2.17
N ARG A 139 13.23 8.25 -2.20
CA ARG A 139 12.80 6.89 -2.54
C ARG A 139 11.78 6.35 -1.53
N LYS A 140 12.04 6.49 -0.22
CA LYS A 140 11.09 6.13 0.84
C LYS A 140 9.79 6.92 0.73
N ARG A 141 9.87 8.22 0.45
CA ARG A 141 8.71 9.12 0.32
C ARG A 141 7.84 8.77 -0.90
N LEU A 142 8.46 8.48 -2.05
CA LEU A 142 7.77 8.01 -3.25
C LEU A 142 7.02 6.71 -2.97
N ARG A 143 7.71 5.74 -2.36
CA ARG A 143 7.14 4.43 -2.00
C ARG A 143 5.94 4.55 -1.06
N GLU A 144 6.06 5.38 -0.03
CA GLU A 144 4.97 5.67 0.92
C GLU A 144 3.77 6.34 0.22
N LEU A 145 4.02 7.29 -0.69
CA LEU A 145 2.95 7.93 -1.45
C LEU A 145 2.22 6.93 -2.35
N CYS A 146 2.95 6.06 -3.06
CA CYS A 146 2.38 5.00 -3.88
C CYS A 146 1.51 4.04 -3.07
N ASN A 147 1.97 3.63 -1.88
CA ASN A 147 1.19 2.78 -0.97
C ASN A 147 -0.11 3.47 -0.53
N ARG A 148 -0.08 4.78 -0.24
CA ARG A 148 -1.30 5.55 0.11
C ARG A 148 -2.25 5.74 -1.07
N ARG A 149 -1.72 5.87 -2.29
CA ARG A 149 -2.53 5.95 -3.52
C ARG A 149 -3.22 4.63 -3.81
N TYR A 150 -2.60 3.47 -3.55
CA TYR A 150 -3.27 2.17 -3.73
C TYR A 150 -4.54 1.99 -2.85
N ILE A 151 -4.61 2.71 -1.71
CA ILE A 151 -5.81 2.76 -0.85
C ILE A 151 -6.95 3.61 -1.49
N ARG A 152 -6.65 4.38 -2.52
CA ARG A 152 -7.59 5.16 -3.35
C ARG A 152 -7.23 4.95 -4.82
N PRO A 153 -7.68 3.85 -5.47
CA PRO A 153 -7.41 3.69 -6.89
C PRO A 153 -7.85 4.96 -7.61
N PRO A 154 -6.97 5.60 -8.41
CA PRO A 154 -7.42 6.65 -9.30
C PRO A 154 -8.51 6.08 -10.21
N GLU A 155 -9.45 6.91 -10.64
CA GLU A 155 -10.19 6.59 -11.87
C GLU A 155 -9.11 6.38 -12.94
N VAL A 156 -8.98 5.14 -13.42
CA VAL A 156 -7.96 4.76 -14.39
C VAL A 156 -8.41 5.35 -15.73
N ILE A 157 -8.06 6.60 -16.01
CA ILE A 157 -8.54 7.29 -17.23
C ILE A 157 -7.77 6.77 -18.44
N TYR A 158 -6.49 6.40 -18.30
CA TYR A 158 -5.72 5.81 -19.39
C TYR A 158 -4.66 4.85 -18.85
N LYS A 159 -4.77 3.57 -19.22
CA LYS A 159 -3.65 2.66 -19.47
C LYS A 159 -4.22 1.35 -20.01
N ASP A 160 -3.82 1.00 -21.24
CA ASP A 160 -3.78 -0.39 -21.70
C ASP A 160 -2.80 -1.12 -20.78
N PHE A 161 -3.28 -1.57 -19.62
CA PHE A 161 -2.51 -2.45 -18.74
C PHE A 161 -2.51 -3.83 -19.40
N SER A 162 -1.48 -4.14 -20.17
CA SER A 162 -1.11 -5.54 -20.32
C SER A 162 -0.86 -6.09 -18.91
N ILE A 163 -1.55 -7.18 -18.56
CA ILE A 163 -1.28 -7.89 -17.31
C ILE A 163 0.18 -8.35 -17.41
N PRO A 164 1.08 -7.90 -16.52
CA PRO A 164 2.48 -8.25 -16.61
C PRO A 164 2.62 -9.77 -16.53
N ARG A 165 3.52 -10.33 -17.34
CA ARG A 165 3.80 -11.76 -17.28
C ARG A 165 4.35 -12.09 -15.90
N MET A 166 4.12 -13.31 -15.41
CA MET A 166 4.58 -13.73 -14.08
C MET A 166 6.09 -13.51 -13.88
N ALA A 167 6.90 -13.71 -14.93
CA ALA A 167 8.34 -13.41 -14.92
C ALA A 167 8.61 -11.93 -14.58
N GLU A 168 8.01 -11.02 -15.35
CA GLU A 168 8.17 -9.57 -15.21
C GLU A 168 7.72 -9.09 -13.82
N ALA A 169 6.61 -9.66 -13.31
CA ALA A 169 6.14 -9.37 -11.96
C ALA A 169 7.14 -9.87 -10.89
N THR A 170 7.73 -11.05 -11.09
CA THR A 170 8.74 -11.61 -10.19
C THR A 170 9.98 -10.72 -10.14
N ASP A 171 10.48 -10.31 -11.30
CA ASP A 171 11.64 -9.41 -11.41
C ASP A 171 11.36 -8.07 -10.71
N ALA A 172 10.18 -7.49 -10.95
CA ALA A 172 9.76 -6.25 -10.29
C ALA A 172 9.66 -6.39 -8.76
N TYR A 173 9.20 -7.54 -8.25
CA TYR A 173 9.16 -7.78 -6.80
C TYR A 173 10.56 -7.80 -6.21
N TRP A 174 11.47 -8.59 -6.78
CA TRP A 174 12.83 -8.72 -6.25
C TRP A 174 13.65 -7.44 -6.42
N MET A 175 13.45 -6.70 -7.52
CA MET A 175 14.02 -5.36 -7.68
C MET A 175 13.55 -4.42 -6.57
N THR A 176 12.24 -4.38 -6.31
CA THR A 176 11.66 -3.55 -5.24
C THR A 176 12.16 -3.97 -3.85
N ILE A 177 12.27 -5.27 -3.60
CA ILE A 177 12.82 -5.81 -2.34
C ILE A 177 14.26 -5.32 -2.16
N CYS A 178 15.12 -5.48 -3.15
CA CYS A 178 16.52 -5.06 -3.06
C CYS A 178 16.67 -3.53 -2.88
N GLN A 179 15.82 -2.72 -3.52
CA GLN A 179 15.78 -1.28 -3.22
C GLN A 179 15.47 -1.00 -1.74
N ILE A 180 14.52 -1.74 -1.15
CA ILE A 180 14.17 -1.63 0.29
C ILE A 180 15.34 -2.12 1.17
N LEU A 181 16.03 -3.19 0.77
CA LEU A 181 17.22 -3.69 1.48
C LEU A 181 18.31 -2.59 1.54
N HIS A 182 18.58 -1.94 0.42
CA HIS A 182 19.54 -0.82 0.34
C HIS A 182 19.14 0.35 1.23
N GLU A 183 17.86 0.70 1.24
CA GLU A 183 17.28 1.76 2.10
C GLU A 183 17.44 1.49 3.61
N HIS A 184 17.81 0.26 3.98
CA HIS A 184 18.00 -0.21 5.35
C HIS A 184 19.44 -0.71 5.61
N GLY A 185 20.40 -0.34 4.75
CA GLY A 185 21.83 -0.56 4.97
C GLY A 185 22.41 -1.85 4.38
N PHE A 186 21.64 -2.60 3.59
CA PHE A 186 22.10 -3.82 2.92
C PHE A 186 22.46 -3.55 1.45
N GLU A 187 23.44 -2.67 1.21
CA GLU A 187 23.79 -2.11 -0.12
C GLU A 187 24.36 -3.12 -1.12
N ASP A 188 24.94 -4.23 -0.63
CA ASP A 188 25.50 -5.26 -1.50
C ASP A 188 24.43 -6.15 -2.14
N MET A 189 23.18 -6.09 -1.66
CA MET A 189 22.12 -6.98 -2.10
C MET A 189 21.68 -6.67 -3.54
N ARG A 190 21.63 -7.72 -4.36
CA ARG A 190 21.29 -7.65 -5.78
C ARG A 190 20.09 -8.57 -6.09
N PRO A 191 19.15 -8.18 -6.97
CA PRO A 191 18.00 -9.03 -7.33
C PRO A 191 18.42 -10.39 -7.89
N GLU A 192 19.54 -10.45 -8.61
CA GLU A 192 20.08 -11.65 -9.24
C GLU A 192 20.39 -12.74 -8.21
N PHE A 193 20.75 -12.37 -6.96
CA PHE A 193 20.99 -13.35 -5.90
C PHE A 193 19.74 -14.14 -5.53
N TYR A 194 18.56 -13.57 -5.75
CA TYR A 194 17.28 -14.22 -5.51
C TYR A 194 16.71 -14.86 -6.78
N LEU A 195 16.81 -14.17 -7.92
CA LEU A 195 16.24 -14.61 -9.20
C LEU A 195 16.93 -15.85 -9.78
N THR A 196 18.19 -16.11 -9.41
CA THR A 196 18.96 -17.27 -9.88
C THR A 196 18.78 -18.51 -9.02
N LEU A 197 18.04 -18.42 -7.92
CA LEU A 197 17.82 -19.56 -7.03
C LEU A 197 17.06 -20.68 -7.74
N ASN A 198 17.59 -21.90 -7.67
CA ASN A 198 16.88 -23.06 -8.15
C ASN A 198 15.71 -23.43 -7.22
N ARG A 199 14.89 -24.40 -7.65
CA ARG A 199 13.69 -24.83 -6.91
C ARG A 199 14.00 -25.26 -5.47
N THR A 200 15.09 -26.00 -5.26
CA THR A 200 15.50 -26.49 -3.94
C THR A 200 16.03 -25.37 -3.07
N GLN A 201 16.86 -24.48 -3.62
CA GLN A 201 17.34 -23.29 -2.90
C GLN A 201 16.18 -22.37 -2.49
N THR A 202 15.21 -22.15 -3.37
CA THR A 202 14.01 -21.35 -3.05
C THR A 202 13.19 -21.98 -1.92
N PHE A 203 13.07 -23.31 -1.90
CA PHE A 203 12.42 -24.04 -0.82
C PHE A 203 13.16 -23.87 0.52
N VAL A 204 14.48 -24.05 0.52
CA VAL A 204 15.31 -23.85 1.73
C VAL A 204 15.21 -22.40 2.20
N LEU A 205 15.25 -21.43 1.29
CA LEU A 205 15.07 -20.01 1.61
C LEU A 205 13.74 -19.76 2.32
N ASN A 206 12.62 -20.28 1.79
CA ASN A 206 11.31 -20.14 2.42
C ASN A 206 11.26 -20.79 3.81
N GLN A 207 11.90 -21.95 4.00
CA GLN A 207 11.99 -22.58 5.32
C GLN A 207 12.74 -21.71 6.33
N LEU A 208 13.89 -21.15 5.93
CA LEU A 208 14.68 -20.28 6.79
C LEU A 208 13.89 -19.02 7.17
N ILE A 209 13.25 -18.37 6.20
CA ILE A 209 12.40 -17.20 6.43
C ILE A 209 11.23 -17.54 7.37
N ALA A 210 10.52 -18.65 7.12
CA ALA A 210 9.38 -19.06 7.94
C ALA A 210 9.77 -19.30 9.41
N LYS A 211 10.90 -19.99 9.64
CA LYS A 211 11.43 -20.26 10.98
C LYS A 211 11.80 -18.98 11.71
N ASP A 212 12.53 -18.08 11.06
CA ASP A 212 12.95 -16.82 11.68
C ASP A 212 11.75 -15.89 11.93
N LEU A 213 10.77 -15.84 11.03
CA LEU A 213 9.52 -15.11 11.24
C LEU A 213 8.70 -15.69 12.40
N GLN A 214 8.70 -17.01 12.56
CA GLN A 214 8.04 -17.66 13.70
C GLN A 214 8.73 -17.31 15.02
N ALA A 215 10.06 -17.32 15.06
CA ALA A 215 10.83 -16.88 16.23
C ALA A 215 10.56 -15.41 16.56
N TRP A 216 10.60 -14.54 15.54
CA TRP A 216 10.28 -13.11 15.66
C TRP A 216 8.83 -12.86 16.10
N ALA A 217 7.89 -13.74 15.72
CA ALA A 217 6.51 -13.67 16.17
C ALA A 217 6.35 -14.12 17.63
N ALA A 218 7.17 -15.06 18.10
CA ALA A 218 7.13 -15.61 19.45
C ALA A 218 7.54 -14.59 20.53
N GLU A 219 8.38 -13.60 20.20
CA GLU A 219 8.70 -12.46 21.09
C GLU A 219 7.46 -11.72 21.61
N ARG A 220 6.33 -11.78 20.88
CA ARG A 220 5.08 -11.13 21.24
C ARG A 220 4.08 -12.15 21.81
N ILE A 221 4.38 -12.65 23.00
CA ILE A 221 3.66 -13.73 23.69
C ILE A 221 2.17 -13.40 23.94
N ASN A 222 1.80 -12.13 24.11
CA ASN A 222 0.49 -11.74 24.66
C ASN A 222 -0.56 -11.20 23.65
N LYS A 223 -0.47 -11.51 22.34
CA LYS A 223 -1.50 -11.07 21.37
C LYS A 223 -2.00 -12.23 20.50
N PRO A 224 -3.30 -12.60 20.59
CA PRO A 224 -3.88 -13.71 19.81
C PRO A 224 -3.87 -13.41 18.30
N TYR A 225 -3.99 -12.13 17.91
CA TYR A 225 -3.81 -11.68 16.53
C TYR A 225 -2.51 -10.87 16.40
N CYS A 226 -1.49 -11.47 15.82
CA CYS A 226 -0.21 -10.82 15.56
C CYS A 226 0.12 -10.94 14.08
N LYS A 227 0.25 -9.81 13.37
CA LYS A 227 0.63 -9.78 11.94
C LYS A 227 1.89 -10.62 11.67
N ARG A 228 2.85 -10.65 12.61
CA ARG A 228 4.07 -11.48 12.50
C ARG A 228 3.77 -12.99 12.35
N LYS A 229 2.76 -13.51 13.07
CA LYS A 229 2.34 -14.92 12.93
C LYS A 229 1.69 -15.17 11.57
N GLN A 230 0.93 -14.20 11.06
CA GLN A 230 0.34 -14.27 9.72
C GLN A 230 1.43 -14.31 8.64
N PHE A 231 2.49 -13.53 8.80
CA PHE A 231 3.63 -13.54 7.87
C PHE A 231 4.30 -14.92 7.83
N ALA A 232 4.63 -15.50 8.99
CA ALA A 232 5.19 -16.85 9.05
C ALA A 232 4.29 -17.89 8.36
N ARG A 233 2.97 -17.78 8.57
CA ARG A 233 1.98 -18.65 7.92
C ARG A 233 2.03 -18.56 6.40
N TRP A 234 2.15 -17.37 5.81
CA TRP A 234 2.26 -17.25 4.35
C TRP A 234 3.50 -17.95 3.78
N PHE A 235 4.64 -17.87 4.47
CA PHE A 235 5.82 -18.62 4.04
C PHE A 235 5.64 -20.14 4.20
N TYR A 236 4.90 -20.61 5.21
CA TYR A 236 4.50 -22.02 5.29
C TYR A 236 3.54 -22.44 4.18
N GLU A 237 2.63 -21.57 3.75
CA GLU A 237 1.76 -21.81 2.59
C GLU A 237 2.59 -21.91 1.30
N ASN A 238 3.59 -21.04 1.08
CA ASN A 238 4.53 -21.15 -0.04
C ASN A 238 5.31 -22.49 -0.03
N ILE A 239 5.72 -22.97 1.15
CA ILE A 239 6.35 -24.29 1.31
C ILE A 239 5.38 -25.42 0.93
N GLY A 240 4.08 -25.26 1.24
CA GLY A 240 3.03 -26.19 0.80
C GLY A 240 2.93 -26.28 -0.72
N GLU A 241 2.98 -25.15 -1.43
CA GLU A 241 2.97 -25.10 -2.90
C GLU A 241 4.18 -25.82 -3.51
N TYR A 242 5.35 -25.74 -2.88
CA TYR A 242 6.50 -26.56 -3.28
C TYR A 242 6.18 -28.05 -3.20
N MET A 243 5.61 -28.51 -2.08
CA MET A 243 5.26 -29.92 -1.90
C MET A 243 4.20 -30.39 -2.90
N ALA A 244 3.34 -29.48 -3.37
CA ALA A 244 2.35 -29.73 -4.41
C ALA A 244 2.93 -29.77 -5.84
N GLY A 245 4.24 -29.55 -6.02
CA GLY A 245 4.90 -29.65 -7.32
C GLY A 245 4.97 -28.34 -8.11
N ALA A 246 4.84 -27.17 -7.45
CA ALA A 246 5.01 -25.88 -8.10
C ALA A 246 6.36 -25.74 -8.84
N SER A 247 6.33 -25.06 -9.98
CA SER A 247 7.52 -24.77 -10.81
C SER A 247 8.46 -23.78 -10.10
N SER A 248 9.74 -23.77 -10.48
CA SER A 248 10.74 -22.83 -9.92
C SER A 248 10.29 -21.38 -10.04
N GLN A 249 9.73 -21.01 -11.19
CA GLN A 249 9.28 -19.64 -11.46
C GLN A 249 8.10 -19.25 -10.57
N LEU A 250 7.14 -20.16 -10.37
CA LEU A 250 5.99 -19.92 -9.51
C LEU A 250 6.41 -19.80 -8.03
N MET A 251 7.39 -20.60 -7.61
CA MET A 251 7.98 -20.52 -6.27
C MET A 251 8.66 -19.16 -6.02
N LEU A 252 9.47 -18.69 -6.97
CA LEU A 252 10.12 -17.38 -6.88
C LEU A 252 9.10 -16.24 -6.85
N TYR A 253 8.03 -16.35 -7.64
CA TYR A 253 6.93 -15.41 -7.65
C TYR A 253 6.25 -15.31 -6.28
N PHE A 254 5.79 -16.43 -5.70
CA PHE A 254 5.12 -16.44 -4.39
C PHE A 254 6.02 -15.94 -3.26
N THR A 255 7.31 -16.32 -3.31
CA THR A 255 8.31 -15.89 -2.32
C THR A 255 8.53 -14.38 -2.40
N GLY A 256 8.73 -13.83 -3.60
CA GLY A 256 8.90 -12.40 -3.83
C GLY A 256 7.65 -11.61 -3.44
N GLN A 257 6.46 -12.09 -3.84
CA GLN A 257 5.18 -11.46 -3.50
C GLN A 257 4.98 -11.38 -1.99
N SER A 258 5.17 -12.50 -1.28
CA SER A 258 5.03 -12.58 0.17
C SER A 258 6.04 -11.68 0.88
N SER A 259 7.30 -11.73 0.45
CA SER A 259 8.38 -10.91 1.02
C SER A 259 8.11 -9.42 0.87
N LEU A 260 7.74 -8.98 -0.35
CA LEU A 260 7.42 -7.58 -0.62
C LEU A 260 6.20 -7.12 0.16
N PHE A 261 5.18 -7.97 0.29
CA PHE A 261 3.99 -7.64 1.07
C PHE A 261 4.34 -7.40 2.55
N VAL A 262 5.15 -8.29 3.15
CA VAL A 262 5.61 -8.13 4.54
C VAL A 262 6.39 -6.83 4.73
N LEU A 263 7.32 -6.52 3.80
CA LEU A 263 8.11 -5.28 3.84
C LEU A 263 7.24 -4.01 3.73
N LYS A 264 6.13 -4.06 2.98
CA LYS A 264 5.21 -2.91 2.84
C LYS A 264 4.29 -2.71 4.04
N GLU A 265 3.86 -3.81 4.68
CA GLU A 265 2.89 -3.75 5.78
C GLU A 265 3.49 -3.37 7.14
N TYR A 266 4.81 -3.53 7.31
CA TYR A 266 5.46 -3.32 8.59
C TYR A 266 6.12 -1.94 8.67
N PRO A 267 5.80 -1.10 9.68
CA PRO A 267 6.31 0.28 9.75
C PRO A 267 7.85 0.40 9.80
N ASP A 268 8.52 -0.60 10.38
CA ASP A 268 9.98 -0.69 10.45
C ASP A 268 10.44 -2.03 9.86
N PRO A 269 10.66 -2.10 8.54
CA PRO A 269 10.91 -3.36 7.86
C PRO A 269 12.32 -3.91 8.12
N TYR A 270 13.18 -3.26 8.92
CA TYR A 270 14.57 -3.69 9.14
C TYR A 270 14.69 -5.15 9.57
N ALA A 271 13.85 -5.60 10.52
CA ALA A 271 13.84 -6.99 10.96
C ALA A 271 13.56 -7.97 9.81
N MET A 272 12.64 -7.63 8.91
CA MET A 272 12.34 -8.44 7.73
C MET A 272 13.49 -8.38 6.71
N CYS A 273 14.09 -7.21 6.50
CA CYS A 273 15.28 -7.07 5.66
C CYS A 273 16.42 -8.00 6.15
N PHE A 274 16.68 -7.98 7.47
CA PHE A 274 17.67 -8.86 8.09
C PHE A 274 17.34 -10.33 7.89
N ILE A 275 16.09 -10.75 8.09
CA ILE A 275 15.67 -12.14 7.87
C ILE A 275 15.91 -12.57 6.41
N LEU A 276 15.54 -11.74 5.44
CA LEU A 276 15.73 -12.04 4.02
C LEU A 276 17.20 -12.20 3.63
N VAL A 277 18.06 -11.28 4.11
CA VAL A 277 19.50 -11.32 3.84
C VAL A 277 20.14 -12.51 4.56
N SER A 278 19.84 -12.72 5.84
CA SER A 278 20.34 -13.84 6.63
C SER A 278 19.94 -15.19 6.03
N ALA A 279 18.70 -15.34 5.55
CA ALA A 279 18.24 -16.55 4.89
C ALA A 279 19.01 -16.83 3.59
N LEU A 280 19.25 -15.80 2.78
CA LEU A 280 20.04 -15.91 1.56
C LEU A 280 21.50 -16.32 1.85
N CYS A 281 22.13 -15.70 2.85
CA CYS A 281 23.52 -16.01 3.23
C CYS A 281 23.71 -17.42 3.83
N ARG A 282 22.64 -18.10 4.23
CA ARG A 282 22.66 -19.47 4.78
C ARG A 282 22.36 -20.55 3.73
N LEU A 283 22.08 -20.17 2.49
CA LEU A 283 21.92 -21.10 1.36
C LEU A 283 23.27 -21.67 0.92
#